data_AF-A0A940UJE6-F1
#
_entry.id   AF-A0A940UJE6-F1
#
_cell.length_a   1.000
_cell.length_b   1.000
_cell.length_c   1.000
_cell.angle_alpha   90.00
_cell.angle_beta   90.00
_cell.angle_gamma   90.00
#
_symmetry.space_group_name_H-M   'P 1'
#
loop_
_entity.id
_entity.type
_entity.pdbx_description
1 polymer ?
#
loop_
_entity_poly.entity_id
_entity_poly.type
_entity_poly.pdbx_seq_one_letter_code
_entity_poly.pdbx_strand_id
1 'polypeptide(L)'
;LLLAIFACCTTAAAEEKIIFQKQSPFSLVVVTEDDQGMRTLRFGTSGVRQSVAKVGDPDHLELSYAPVMLSGLAIWGGNGDAGAVTGTLMTY
;
A
#
# COMPACT_ATOMS: atom_id res chain seq x y z
N LEU A 1 -31.75 21.49 -24.78
CA LEU A 1 -32.14 20.40 -23.85
C LEU A 1 -31.09 19.31 -23.99
N LEU A 2 -30.01 19.39 -23.21
CA LEU A 2 -28.92 18.40 -23.20
C LEU A 2 -28.61 18.13 -21.73
N LEU A 3 -29.13 17.01 -21.24
CA LEU A 3 -28.99 16.54 -19.87
C LEU A 3 -27.52 16.17 -19.63
N ALA A 4 -26.79 16.99 -18.89
CA ALA A 4 -25.51 16.59 -18.33
C ALA A 4 -25.80 15.66 -17.14
N ILE A 5 -25.62 14.36 -17.37
CA ILE A 5 -25.74 13.31 -16.37
C ILE A 5 -24.61 13.53 -15.36
N PHE A 6 -24.94 14.18 -14.25
CA PHE A 6 -24.07 14.28 -13.08
C PHE A 6 -24.08 12.89 -12.43
N ALA A 7 -23.16 12.02 -12.85
CA ALA A 7 -22.96 10.71 -12.26
C ALA A 7 -22.59 10.91 -10.79
N CYS A 8 -23.56 10.64 -9.92
CA CYS A 8 -23.36 10.62 -8.48
C CYS A 8 -22.42 9.45 -8.16
N CYS A 9 -21.12 9.73 -8.03
CA CYS A 9 -20.16 8.80 -7.46
C CYS A 9 -20.46 8.70 -5.96
N THR A 10 -21.44 7.89 -5.59
CA THR A 10 -21.57 7.40 -4.23
C THR A 10 -20.34 6.55 -3.94
N THR A 11 -19.33 7.14 -3.30
CA THR A 11 -18.28 6.39 -2.62
C THR A 11 -18.99 5.54 -1.57
N ALA A 12 -19.21 4.27 -1.88
CA ALA A 12 -19.66 3.29 -0.91
C ALA A 12 -18.62 3.30 0.22
N ALA A 13 -19.01 3.84 1.37
CA ALA A 13 -18.24 3.66 2.59
C ALA A 13 -18.36 2.18 2.94
N ALA A 14 -17.41 1.37 2.44
CA ALA A 14 -17.32 -0.03 2.78
C ALA A 14 -17.19 -0.14 4.31
N GLU A 15 -18.00 -0.99 4.94
CA GLU A 15 -18.03 -1.16 6.39
C GLU A 15 -16.69 -1.76 6.83
N GLU A 16 -15.79 -0.92 7.36
CA GLU A 16 -14.45 -1.33 7.77
C GLU A 16 -14.51 -1.96 9.18
N LYS A 17 -14.34 -3.28 9.29
CA LYS A 17 -14.26 -3.98 10.57
C LYS A 17 -12.83 -4.00 11.09
N ILE A 18 -12.61 -3.61 12.34
CA ILE A 18 -11.30 -3.74 12.99
C ILE A 18 -11.03 -5.23 13.28
N ILE A 19 -10.01 -5.79 12.64
CA ILE A 19 -9.56 -7.17 12.87
C ILE A 19 -8.36 -7.22 13.82
N PHE A 20 -7.58 -6.14 13.90
CA PHE A 20 -6.44 -6.04 14.79
C PHE A 20 -6.19 -4.61 15.22
N GLN A 21 -5.88 -4.41 16.50
CA GLN A 21 -5.50 -3.13 17.06
C GLN A 21 -4.41 -3.33 18.11
N LYS A 22 -3.31 -2.60 17.99
CA LYS A 22 -2.20 -2.67 18.94
C LYS A 22 -1.50 -1.33 19.09
N GLN A 23 -1.29 -0.90 20.33
CA GLN A 23 -0.43 0.24 20.62
C GLN A 23 1.04 -0.15 20.42
N SER A 24 1.76 0.58 19.57
CA SER A 24 3.22 0.50 19.47
C SER A 24 3.87 1.69 20.22
N PRO A 25 5.20 1.66 20.42
CA PRO A 25 5.93 2.80 21.00
C PRO A 25 5.82 4.10 20.19
N PHE A 26 5.50 4.02 18.89
CA PHE A 26 5.50 5.17 17.98
C PHE A 26 4.08 5.61 17.58
N SER A 27 3.18 4.66 17.37
CA SER A 27 1.79 4.93 16.98
C SER A 27 0.86 3.75 17.27
N LEU A 28 -0.44 3.99 17.18
CA LEU A 28 -1.45 2.93 17.23
C LEU A 28 -1.47 2.21 15.88
N VAL A 29 -1.26 0.89 15.85
CA VAL A 29 -1.42 0.08 14.64
C VAL A 29 -2.85 -0.43 14.59
N VAL A 30 -3.56 -0.15 13.51
CA VAL A 30 -4.93 -0.62 13.26
C VAL A 30 -4.95 -1.36 11.92
N VAL A 31 -5.52 -2.56 11.91
CA VAL A 31 -5.82 -3.30 10.69
C VAL A 31 -7.32 -3.49 10.60
N THR A 32 -7.90 -3.02 9.50
CA THR A 32 -9.31 -3.22 9.17
C THR A 32 -9.46 -4.18 7.99
N GLU A 33 -10.60 -4.83 7.90
CA GLU A 33 -11.03 -5.63 6.75
C GLU A 33 -12.44 -5.17 6.36
N ASP A 34 -12.66 -4.91 5.08
CA ASP A 34 -13.99 -4.58 4.55
C ASP A 34 -14.72 -5.81 4.00
N ASP A 35 -16.00 -5.63 3.63
CA ASP A 35 -16.85 -6.69 3.07
C ASP A 35 -16.35 -7.23 1.72
N GLN A 36 -15.43 -6.52 1.06
CA GLN A 36 -14.79 -6.94 -0.19
C GLN A 36 -13.49 -7.73 0.05
N GLY A 37 -13.13 -7.96 1.31
CA GLY A 37 -11.92 -8.65 1.71
C GLY A 37 -10.66 -7.80 1.58
N MET A 38 -10.79 -6.47 1.52
CA MET A 38 -9.64 -5.57 1.52
C MET A 38 -9.16 -5.35 2.95
N ARG A 39 -7.94 -5.80 3.24
CA ARG A 39 -7.25 -5.53 4.50
C ARG A 39 -6.44 -4.26 4.40
N THR A 40 -6.76 -3.30 5.25
CA THR A 40 -6.08 -2.01 5.29
C THR A 40 -5.31 -1.85 6.58
N LEU A 41 -4.01 -1.54 6.49
CA LEU A 41 -3.18 -1.15 7.62
C LEU A 41 -3.14 0.38 7.73
N ARG A 42 -3.36 0.89 8.94
CA ARG A 42 -3.32 2.32 9.26
C ARG A 42 -2.56 2.54 10.57
N PHE A 43 -1.94 3.72 10.69
CA PHE A 43 -1.40 4.20 11.96
C PHE A 43 -2.31 5.28 12.55
N GLY A 44 -2.91 5.00 13.71
CA GLY A 44 -3.96 5.80 14.31
C GLY A 44 -5.35 5.43 13.77
N THR A 45 -6.39 5.78 14.51
CA THR A 45 -7.80 5.54 14.13
C THR A 45 -8.26 6.41 12.95
N SER A 46 -7.60 7.55 12.71
CA SER A 46 -7.88 8.47 11.61
C SER A 46 -6.71 8.61 10.62
N GLY A 47 -5.68 7.77 10.72
CA GLY A 47 -4.47 7.90 9.92
C GLY A 47 -4.62 7.51 8.44
N VAL A 48 -3.59 7.82 7.66
CA VAL A 48 -3.51 7.46 6.23
C VAL A 48 -3.38 5.95 6.06
N ARG A 49 -4.01 5.40 5.01
CA ARG A 49 -3.88 4.00 4.60
C ARG A 49 -2.45 3.75 4.13
N GLN A 50 -1.73 2.88 4.83
CA GLN A 50 -0.33 2.59 4.54
C GLN A 50 -0.14 1.39 3.63
N SER A 51 -0.95 0.35 3.84
CA SER A 51 -1.02 -0.79 2.96
C SER A 51 -2.48 -1.22 2.81
N VAL A 52 -2.82 -1.69 1.61
CA VAL A 52 -4.09 -2.34 1.31
C VAL A 52 -3.75 -3.64 0.60
N ALA A 53 -4.26 -4.75 1.10
CA ALA A 53 -4.03 -6.08 0.55
C ALA A 53 -5.36 -6.83 0.46
N LYS A 54 -5.62 -7.48 -0.67
CA LYS A 54 -6.83 -8.28 -0.86
C LYS A 54 -6.62 -9.70 -0.34
N VAL A 55 -7.53 -10.16 0.51
CA VAL A 55 -7.48 -11.53 1.05
C VAL A 55 -7.77 -12.52 -0.09
N GLY A 56 -6.84 -13.43 -0.34
CA GLY A 56 -6.95 -14.44 -1.40
C GLY A 56 -6.46 -14.00 -2.77
N ASP A 57 -6.03 -12.75 -2.93
CA ASP A 57 -5.48 -12.20 -4.17
C ASP A 57 -4.22 -11.36 -3.86
N PRO A 58 -3.06 -12.00 -3.69
CA PRO A 58 -1.84 -11.34 -3.26
C PRO A 58 -1.26 -10.39 -4.31
N ASP A 59 -1.64 -10.55 -5.58
CA ASP A 59 -1.17 -9.71 -6.69
C ASP A 59 -1.99 -8.41 -6.83
N HIS A 60 -3.00 -8.23 -5.99
CA HIS A 60 -3.84 -7.03 -6.01
C HIS A 60 -3.11 -5.81 -5.41
N LEU A 61 -2.70 -4.90 -6.28
CA LEU A 61 -2.01 -3.66 -5.92
C LEU A 61 -2.98 -2.47 -5.94
N GLU A 62 -3.61 -2.20 -4.81
CA GLU A 62 -4.55 -1.09 -4.65
C GLU A 62 -3.87 0.29 -4.65
N LEU A 63 -2.64 0.37 -4.11
CA LEU A 63 -1.91 1.62 -3.99
C LEU A 63 -1.18 1.93 -5.31
N SER A 64 -1.49 3.09 -5.91
CA SER A 64 -0.96 3.50 -7.22
C SER A 64 0.57 3.52 -7.30
N TYR A 65 1.26 3.63 -6.16
CA TYR A 65 2.73 3.61 -6.11
C TYR A 65 3.34 2.19 -6.14
N ALA A 66 2.59 1.16 -5.75
CA ALA A 66 3.14 -0.19 -5.57
C ALA A 66 3.66 -0.83 -6.88
N PRO A 67 2.96 -0.72 -8.03
CA PRO A 67 3.49 -1.23 -9.30
C PRO A 67 4.79 -0.55 -9.74
N VAL A 68 4.94 0.75 -9.44
CA VAL A 68 6.13 1.53 -9.79
C VAL A 68 7.33 1.08 -8.96
N MET A 69 7.16 0.80 -7.67
CA MET A 69 8.25 0.27 -6.83
C MET A 69 8.72 -1.11 -7.28
N LEU A 70 7.79 -2.01 -7.60
CA LEU A 70 8.12 -3.36 -8.09
C LEU A 70 8.87 -3.30 -9.42
N SER A 71 8.46 -2.41 -10.32
CA SER A 71 9.15 -2.19 -11.60
C SER A 71 10.56 -1.64 -11.39
N GLY A 72 10.74 -0.70 -10.47
CA GLY A 72 12.06 -0.15 -10.11
C GLY A 72 13.01 -1.22 -9.57
N LEU A 73 12.52 -2.12 -8.71
CA LEU A 73 13.29 -3.27 -8.20
C LEU A 73 13.68 -4.25 -9.31
N ALA A 74 12.76 -4.56 -10.23
CA ALA A 74 13.03 -5.45 -11.35
C ALA A 74 14.08 -4.89 -12.31
N ILE A 75 14.06 -3.57 -12.58
CA ILE A 75 15.08 -2.89 -13.40
C ILE A 75 16.43 -2.92 -12.71
N TRP A 76 16.48 -2.73 -11.39
CA TRP A 76 17.73 -2.84 -10.62
C TRP A 76 18.30 -4.28 -10.66
N GLY A 77 17.47 -5.29 -10.39
CA GLY A 77 17.89 -6.69 -10.38
C GLY A 77 18.16 -7.31 -11.76
N GLY A 78 17.57 -6.75 -12.82
CA GLY A 78 17.79 -7.17 -14.21
C GLY A 78 19.09 -6.66 -14.83
N ASN A 79 19.77 -5.70 -14.18
CA ASN A 79 21.09 -5.20 -14.57
C ASN A 79 22.20 -5.92 -13.79
N GLY A 80 22.14 -7.25 -13.74
CA GLY A 80 23.06 -8.12 -13.01
C GLY A 80 24.49 -8.17 -13.54
N ASP A 81 24.99 -7.14 -14.24
CA ASP A 81 26.38 -7.02 -14.71
C ASP A 81 26.84 -5.55 -14.69
N ALA A 82 27.10 -4.96 -13.52
CA ALA A 82 28.01 -3.81 -13.42
C ALA A 82 28.47 -3.58 -11.98
N GLY A 83 29.61 -4.17 -11.64
CA GLY A 83 30.44 -3.71 -10.54
C GLY A 83 30.05 -4.31 -9.20
N ALA A 84 30.68 -5.45 -8.89
CA ALA A 84 31.18 -5.64 -7.55
C ALA A 84 31.78 -4.30 -7.07
N VAL A 85 31.27 -3.79 -5.95
CA VAL A 85 31.88 -2.70 -5.19
C VAL A 85 33.24 -3.18 -4.69
N THR A 86 34.19 -3.27 -5.61
CA THR A 86 35.61 -3.42 -5.32
C THR A 86 36.09 -2.08 -4.81
N GLY A 87 36.25 -2.02 -3.49
CA GLY A 87 37.19 -1.13 -2.84
C GLY A 87 36.78 0.33 -2.77
N THR A 88 36.34 0.76 -1.60
CA THR A 88 36.94 1.91 -0.92
C THR A 88 36.56 1.81 0.56
N LEU A 89 37.45 1.17 1.33
CA LEU A 89 37.56 1.45 2.76
C LEU A 89 37.93 2.93 2.87
N MET A 90 36.99 3.76 3.32
CA MET A 90 37.33 5.08 3.88
C MET A 90 36.82 5.11 5.30
N THR A 91 37.76 4.77 6.18
CA THR A 91 37.88 5.26 7.53
C THR A 91 37.53 6.74 7.61
N TYR A 92 36.57 7.08 8.47
CA TYR A 92 36.59 8.28 9.29
C TYR A 92 36.05 7.93 10.67
#